data_AF-A0A9D9V4K0-F1
#
_entry.id   AF-A0A9D9V4K0-F1
#
_cell.length_a   1.000
_cell.length_b   1.000
_cell.length_c   1.000
_cell.angle_alpha   90.00
_cell.angle_beta   90.00
_cell.angle_gamma   90.00
#
_symmetry.space_group_name_H-M   'P 1'
#
loop_
_entity.id
_entity.type
_entity.pdbx_description
1 polymer ?
#
loop_
_entity_poly.entity_id
_entity_poly.type
_entity_poly.pdbx_seq_one_letter_code
_entity_poly.pdbx_strand_id
1 'polypeptide(L)' 'MKKILITGGGGYIGSHVVKFFLERGFSIVVLDNFSRGYREP' A
#
# COMPACT_ATOMS: atom_id res chain seq x y z
N MET A 1 17.86 1.69 -7.34
CA MET A 1 16.94 1.15 -6.30
C MET A 1 15.70 0.58 -6.99
N LYS A 2 15.24 -0.61 -6.61
CA LYS A 2 13.96 -1.16 -7.10
C LYS A 2 12.81 -0.49 -6.33
N LYS A 3 11.79 0.00 -7.03
CA LYS A 3 10.55 0.53 -6.44
C LYS A 3 9.45 -0.53 -6.51
N ILE A 4 8.61 -0.62 -5.48
CA ILE A 4 7.49 -1.58 -5.44
C ILE A 4 6.21 -0.84 -5.82
N LEU A 5 5.45 -1.37 -6.78
CA LEU A 5 4.09 -0.91 -7.08
C LEU A 5 3.09 -1.78 -6.31
N ILE A 6 2.22 -1.13 -5.55
CA ILE A 6 1.10 -1.78 -4.84
C ILE A 6 -0.20 -1.26 -5.45
N THR A 7 -1.00 -2.14 -6.02
CA THR A 7 -2.39 -1.82 -6.41
C THR A 7 -3.34 -2.16 -5.27
N GLY A 8 -4.42 -1.39 -5.09
CA GLY A 8 -5.37 -1.67 -4.01
C GLY A 8 -4.85 -1.31 -2.61
N GLY A 9 -3.86 -0.42 -2.50
CA GLY A 9 -3.22 -0.03 -1.22
C GLY A 9 -4.12 0.67 -0.21
N GLY A 10 -5.29 1.16 -0.63
CA GLY A 10 -6.34 1.73 0.22
C GLY A 10 -7.37 0.72 0.71
N GLY A 11 -7.24 -0.56 0.35
CA GLY A 11 -8.03 -1.66 0.92
C GLY A 11 -7.33 -2.34 2.10
N TYR A 12 -8.05 -3.20 2.84
CA TYR A 12 -7.55 -3.90 4.04
C TYR A 12 -6.17 -4.56 3.86
N ILE A 13 -6.03 -5.43 2.86
CA ILE A 13 -4.75 -6.13 2.62
C ILE A 13 -3.68 -5.15 2.14
N GLY A 14 -4.04 -4.28 1.19
CA GLY A 14 -3.10 -3.34 0.59
C GLY A 14 -2.52 -2.37 1.61
N SER A 15 -3.31 -1.90 2.57
CA SER A 15 -2.88 -0.95 3.59
C SER A 15 -1.89 -1.58 4.58
N HIS A 16 -2.12 -2.83 5.00
CA HIS A 16 -1.15 -3.58 5.80
C HIS A 16 0.15 -3.88 5.04
N VAL A 17 0.07 -4.20 3.75
CA VAL A 17 1.25 -4.44 2.90
C VAL A 17 2.06 -3.15 2.69
N VAL A 18 1.38 -2.02 2.46
CA VAL A 18 1.99 -0.68 2.38
C VAL A 18 2.76 -0.37 3.67
N LYS A 19 2.12 -0.55 4.83
CA LYS A 19 2.74 -0.36 6.15
C LYS A 19 3.98 -1.25 6.32
N PHE A 20 3.85 -2.55 6.04
CA PHE A 20 4.93 -3.53 6.16
C PHE A 20 6.20 -3.16 5.39
N PHE A 21 6.06 -2.67 4.15
CA PHE A 21 7.19 -2.30 3.31
C PHE A 21 7.77 -0.93 3.68
N LEU A 22 6.93 0.04 4.04
CA LEU A 22 7.38 1.35 4.52
C LEU A 22 8.21 1.21 5.80
N GLU A 23 7.78 0.38 6.77
CA GLU A 23 8.52 0.10 8.01
C GLU A 23 9.90 -0.53 7.77
N ARG A 24 10.13 -1.12 6.59
CA ARG A 24 11.41 -1.72 6.19
C ARG A 24 12.25 -0.80 5.27
N GLY A 25 11.83 0.45 5.08
CA GLY A 25 12.58 1.44 4.31
C GLY A 25 12.48 1.25 2.79
N PHE A 26 11.49 0.51 2.29
CA PHE A 26 11.30 0.36 0.84
C PHE A 26 10.66 1.61 0.24
N SER A 27 11.08 1.95 -0.98
CA SER A 27 10.39 2.94 -1.82
C SER A 27 9.22 2.29 -2.54
N ILE A 28 8.01 2.78 -2.28
CA ILE A 28 6.77 2.24 -2.84
C ILE A 28 5.99 3.30 -3.62
N VAL A 29 5.15 2.84 -4.55
CA VAL A 29 4.13 3.61 -5.26
C VAL A 29 2.80 2.87 -5.10
N VAL A 30 1.75 3.61 -4.75
CA VAL A 30 0.41 3.04 -4.57
C VAL A 30 -0.52 3.53 -5.68
N LEU A 31 -1.27 2.60 -6.28
CA LEU A 31 -2.36 2.90 -7.21
C LEU A 31 -3.67 2.34 -6.64
N ASP A 32 -4.63 3.22 -6.36
CA ASP A 32 -5.94 2.84 -5.84
C ASP A 32 -7.03 3.78 -6.37
N ASN A 33 -8.24 3.25 -6.51
CA ASN A 33 -9.43 4.00 -6.91
C ASN A 33 -10.46 4.16 -5.76
N PHE A 34 -10.13 3.64 -4.56
CA PHE A 34 -10.90 3.65 -3.33
C PHE A 34 -12.30 3.02 -3.44
N SER A 35 -12.55 2.15 -4.42
CA SER A 35 -13.86 1.49 -4.62
C SER A 35 -14.34 0.65 -3.42
N ARG A 36 -13.41 0.16 -2.60
CA ARG A 36 -13.66 -0.56 -1.33
C ARG A 36 -12.77 -0.03 -0.20
N GLY A 37 -12.63 1.30 -0.12
CA GLY A 37 -11.70 1.96 0.79
C GLY A 37 -11.84 1.50 2.25
N TYR A 38 -10.70 1.31 2.90
CA TYR A 38 -10.57 0.93 4.30
C TYR A 38 -9.93 2.08 5.09
N ARG A 39 -10.45 2.37 6.29
CA ARG A 39 -10.13 3.61 7.02
C ARG A 39 -8.95 3.47 8.00
N GLU A 40 -8.51 2.26 8.35
CA GLU A 40 -7.56 2.04 9.46
C GLU A 40 -6.52 0.93 9.19
N PRO A 41 -5.27 1.21 8.78
CA PRO A 41 -4.23 0.21 8.46
C PRO A 41 -3.47 -0.46 9.62
#